data_AF-A0A8H6MEU2-F1
#
_entry.id   AF-A0A8H6MEU2-F1
#
_cell.length_a   1.000
_cell.length_b   1.000
_cell.length_c   1.000
_cell.angle_alpha   90.00
_cell.angle_beta   90.00
_cell.angle_gamma   90.00
#
_symmetry.space_group_name_H-M   'P 1'
#
loop_
_entity.id
_entity.type
_entity.pdbx_description
1 polymer ?
#
loop_
_entity_poly.entity_id
_entity_poly.type
_entity_poly.pdbx_seq_one_letter_code
_entity_poly.pdbx_strand_id
1 'polypeptide(L)'
;MDSLAEAYEQTRNANYLAACGYTLAIVDLIHTLPDEVRLMWPTPLSSVKVLFFFARYYILLHVGLSAIYHLRQGLTPGECTREFTQLFVSSSITVLSAEAILYMRVYALSGMNKRLVAYLGIQYLILHGFALGFTTKILVSVRFGSSPISNLPCIPIYTDHSAAEIVLSFSLASTIATMAIMVYIARRRYRDFESSLISLFYRDGILYFICLSTLACANIVSAHLAPTPYKFITLE
;
A
#
# COMPACT_ATOMS: atom_id res chain seq x y z
N MET A 1 8.64 30.29 -13.32
CA MET A 1 8.19 29.46 -14.46
C MET A 1 8.91 28.12 -14.44
N ASP A 2 10.21 28.10 -14.18
CA ASP A 2 11.02 26.87 -14.13
C ASP A 2 10.52 25.84 -13.10
N SER A 3 10.16 26.28 -11.89
CA SER A 3 9.61 25.39 -10.84
C SER A 3 8.26 24.75 -11.18
N LEU A 4 7.44 25.41 -12.01
CA LEU A 4 6.15 24.86 -12.44
C LEU A 4 6.33 23.82 -13.55
N ALA A 5 7.28 24.06 -14.46
CA ALA A 5 7.62 23.11 -15.51
C ALA A 5 8.22 21.81 -14.93
N GLU A 6 9.10 21.93 -13.94
CA GLU A 6 9.66 20.78 -13.21
C GLU A 6 8.57 19.98 -12.48
N ALA A 7 7.68 20.65 -11.74
CA ALA A 7 6.57 20.00 -11.05
C ALA A 7 5.67 19.22 -12.03
N TYR A 8 5.37 19.82 -13.18
CA TYR A 8 4.56 19.18 -14.22
C TYR A 8 5.24 17.93 -14.81
N GLU A 9 6.54 18.00 -15.09
CA GLU A 9 7.30 16.86 -15.61
C GLU A 9 7.33 15.70 -14.61
N GLN A 10 7.52 15.99 -13.32
CA GLN A 10 7.51 14.98 -12.27
C GLN A 10 6.13 14.33 -12.11
N THR A 11 5.05 15.13 -12.06
CA THR A 11 3.68 14.59 -12.01
C THR A 11 3.40 13.72 -13.23
N ARG A 12 3.84 14.12 -14.41
CA ARG A 12 3.69 13.33 -15.63
C ARG A 12 4.42 11.98 -15.52
N ASN A 13 5.64 11.97 -15.00
CA ASN A 13 6.40 10.73 -14.79
C ASN A 13 5.74 9.82 -13.76
N ALA A 14 5.21 10.39 -12.67
CA ALA A 14 4.44 9.65 -11.68
C ALA A 14 3.17 9.02 -12.30
N ASN A 15 2.45 9.77 -13.14
CA ASN A 15 1.27 9.25 -13.87
C ASN A 15 1.63 8.08 -14.79
N TYR A 16 2.77 8.14 -15.49
CA TYR A 16 3.23 7.02 -16.31
C TYR A 16 3.57 5.79 -15.47
N LEU A 17 4.25 5.96 -14.34
CA LEU A 17 4.54 4.88 -13.40
C LEU A 17 3.25 4.27 -12.84
N ALA A 18 2.27 5.09 -12.48
CA ALA A 18 0.97 4.65 -12.02
C ALA A 18 0.25 3.83 -13.09
N ALA A 19 0.23 4.30 -14.34
CA ALA A 19 -0.37 3.58 -15.48
C ALA A 19 0.30 2.20 -15.72
N CYS A 20 1.62 2.11 -15.58
CA CYS A 20 2.33 0.84 -15.62
C CYS A 20 1.87 -0.09 -14.48
N GLY A 21 1.75 0.44 -13.25
CA GLY A 21 1.24 -0.30 -12.10
C GLY A 21 -0.18 -0.82 -12.31
N TYR A 22 -1.07 0.01 -12.88
CA TYR A 22 -2.44 -0.38 -13.20
C TYR A 22 -2.48 -1.53 -14.21
N THR A 23 -1.65 -1.44 -15.26
CA THR A 23 -1.54 -2.46 -16.28
C THR A 23 -1.06 -3.78 -15.68
N LEU A 24 -0.03 -3.74 -14.83
CA LEU A 24 0.48 -4.92 -14.13
C LEU A 24 -0.59 -5.56 -13.24
N ALA A 25 -1.35 -4.77 -12.48
CA ALA A 25 -2.41 -5.27 -11.61
C ALA A 25 -3.52 -5.98 -12.41
N ILE A 26 -3.93 -5.42 -13.55
CA ILE A 26 -4.94 -6.01 -14.42
C ILE A 26 -4.42 -7.30 -15.07
N VAL A 27 -3.18 -7.27 -15.59
CA VAL A 27 -2.55 -8.43 -16.21
C VAL A 27 -2.38 -9.58 -15.21
N ASP A 28 -1.94 -9.29 -13.98
CA ASP A 28 -1.82 -10.28 -12.91
C ASP A 28 -3.18 -10.93 -12.61
N LEU A 29 -4.24 -10.12 -12.47
CA LEU A 29 -5.59 -10.61 -12.21
C LEU A 29 -6.06 -11.56 -13.32
N ILE A 30 -5.94 -11.15 -14.58
CA ILE A 30 -6.37 -11.95 -15.74
C ILE A 30 -5.56 -13.25 -15.82
N HIS A 31 -4.24 -13.16 -15.67
CA HIS A 31 -3.35 -14.32 -15.81
C HIS A 31 -3.59 -15.36 -14.71
N THR A 32 -3.90 -14.92 -13.49
CA THR A 32 -4.10 -15.82 -12.35
C THR A 32 -5.56 -16.26 -12.15
N LEU A 33 -6.51 -15.70 -12.92
CA LEU A 33 -7.94 -16.03 -12.85
C LEU A 33 -8.25 -17.53 -13.13
N PRO A 34 -7.64 -18.21 -14.12
CA PRO A 34 -7.93 -19.62 -14.36
C PRO A 34 -7.57 -20.51 -13.16
N ASP A 35 -6.43 -20.23 -12.52
CA ASP A 35 -6.00 -20.96 -11.32
C ASP A 35 -6.86 -20.61 -10.11
N GLU A 36 -7.29 -19.35 -9.97
CA GLU A 36 -8.23 -18.92 -8.94
C GLU A 36 -9.56 -19.69 -9.03
N VAL A 37 -10.14 -19.77 -10.24
CA VAL A 37 -11.39 -20.50 -10.48
C VAL A 37 -11.22 -21.99 -10.17
N ARG A 38 -10.09 -22.58 -10.58
CA ARG A 38 -9.83 -24.01 -10.36
C ARG A 38 -9.58 -24.34 -8.88
N LEU A 39 -8.82 -23.52 -8.17
CA LEU A 39 -8.29 -23.85 -6.83
C LEU A 39 -9.08 -23.20 -5.69
N MET A 40 -9.57 -21.97 -5.88
CA MET A 40 -10.20 -21.22 -4.80
C MET A 40 -11.72 -21.30 -4.84
N TRP A 41 -12.37 -21.21 -5.99
CA TRP A 41 -13.84 -21.18 -6.07
C TRP A 41 -14.54 -22.40 -5.45
N PRO A 42 -14.12 -23.67 -5.70
CA PRO A 42 -14.83 -24.85 -5.18
C PRO A 42 -14.66 -25.09 -3.67
N THR A 43 -13.72 -24.40 -3.02
CA THR A 43 -13.46 -24.58 -1.57
C THR A 43 -14.52 -23.89 -0.71
N PRO A 44 -14.80 -24.36 0.53
CA PRO A 44 -15.72 -23.66 1.42
C PRO A 44 -15.24 -22.24 1.76
N LEU A 45 -16.18 -21.34 2.07
CA LEU A 45 -15.85 -19.98 2.49
C LEU A 45 -15.11 -20.01 3.83
N SER A 46 -13.93 -19.39 3.87
CA SER A 46 -13.14 -19.16 5.07
C SER A 46 -12.81 -17.67 5.17
N SER A 47 -12.48 -17.19 6.37
CA SER A 47 -12.10 -15.78 6.57
C SER A 47 -10.90 -15.37 5.71
N VAL A 48 -9.96 -16.29 5.49
CA VAL A 48 -8.80 -16.09 4.59
C VAL A 48 -9.26 -15.94 3.14
N LYS A 49 -10.20 -16.78 2.69
CA LYS A 49 -10.74 -16.73 1.32
C LYS A 49 -11.51 -15.43 1.06
N VAL A 50 -12.31 -14.97 2.03
CA VAL A 50 -13.02 -13.68 1.93
C VAL A 50 -12.03 -12.53 1.84
N LEU A 51 -11.02 -12.49 2.71
CA LEU A 51 -9.99 -11.45 2.71
C LEU A 51 -9.19 -11.45 1.40
N PHE A 52 -8.84 -12.63 0.89
CA PHE A 52 -8.15 -12.78 -0.40
C PHE A 52 -8.97 -12.17 -1.54
N PHE A 53 -10.25 -12.55 -1.68
CA PHE A 53 -11.09 -11.99 -2.74
C PHE A 53 -11.30 -10.50 -2.58
N PHE A 54 -11.51 -10.03 -1.34
CA PHE A 54 -11.60 -8.61 -1.08
C PHE A 54 -10.36 -7.87 -1.58
N ALA A 55 -9.16 -8.23 -1.11
CA ALA A 55 -7.93 -7.56 -1.53
C ALA A 55 -7.71 -7.62 -3.05
N ARG A 56 -8.02 -8.78 -3.65
CA ARG A 56 -7.80 -9.06 -5.07
C ARG A 56 -8.73 -8.30 -6.01
N TYR A 57 -9.99 -8.11 -5.64
CA TYR A 57 -10.93 -7.36 -6.47
C TYR A 57 -10.98 -5.87 -6.10
N TYR A 58 -10.71 -5.54 -4.84
CA TYR A 58 -10.64 -4.15 -4.38
C TYR A 58 -9.52 -3.35 -5.07
N ILE A 59 -8.41 -4.00 -5.45
CA ILE A 59 -7.34 -3.34 -6.20
C ILE A 59 -7.84 -2.71 -7.51
N LEU A 60 -8.84 -3.30 -8.18
CA LEU A 60 -9.42 -2.71 -9.39
C LEU A 60 -10.16 -1.40 -9.10
N LEU A 61 -10.89 -1.36 -7.99
CA LEU A 61 -11.55 -0.14 -7.52
C LEU A 61 -10.50 0.93 -7.18
N HIS A 62 -9.44 0.54 -6.48
CA HIS A 62 -8.33 1.43 -6.15
C HIS A 62 -7.65 2.01 -7.40
N VAL A 63 -7.34 1.16 -8.38
CA VAL A 63 -6.80 1.57 -9.69
C VAL A 63 -7.71 2.57 -10.38
N GLY A 64 -9.03 2.34 -10.38
CA GLY A 64 -10.01 3.27 -10.94
C GLY A 64 -10.01 4.64 -10.25
N LEU A 65 -10.04 4.65 -8.92
CA LEU A 65 -9.99 5.89 -8.12
C LEU A 65 -8.68 6.65 -8.34
N SER A 66 -7.56 5.94 -8.38
CA SER A 66 -6.24 6.49 -8.66
C SER A 66 -6.19 7.09 -10.07
N ALA A 67 -6.71 6.39 -11.08
CA ALA A 67 -6.78 6.93 -12.45
C ALA A 67 -7.65 8.19 -12.54
N ILE A 68 -8.77 8.25 -11.82
CA ILE A 68 -9.63 9.44 -11.78
C ILE A 68 -8.87 10.65 -11.20
N TYR A 69 -8.15 10.45 -10.10
CA TYR A 69 -7.36 11.52 -9.48
C TYR A 69 -6.25 12.03 -10.40
N HIS A 70 -5.50 11.12 -11.05
CA HIS A 70 -4.34 11.48 -11.87
C HIS A 70 -4.70 12.04 -13.26
N LEU A 71 -5.79 11.58 -13.85
CA LEU A 71 -6.15 11.90 -15.24
C LEU A 71 -7.15 13.04 -15.37
N ARG A 72 -7.98 13.31 -14.35
CA ARG A 72 -8.92 14.44 -14.42
C ARG A 72 -8.18 15.77 -14.28
N GLN A 73 -8.55 16.73 -15.13
CA GLN A 73 -8.00 18.08 -15.17
C GLN A 73 -9.11 19.11 -14.95
N GLY A 74 -8.73 20.32 -14.56
CA GLY A 74 -9.66 21.45 -14.45
C GLY A 74 -10.65 21.33 -13.29
N LEU A 75 -10.32 20.56 -12.25
CA LEU A 75 -11.15 20.44 -11.06
C LEU A 75 -11.04 21.68 -10.17
N THR A 76 -12.12 21.99 -9.47
CA THR A 76 -12.09 22.98 -8.40
C THR A 76 -11.28 22.45 -7.20
N PRO A 77 -10.75 23.34 -6.32
CA PRO A 77 -10.01 22.90 -5.13
C PRO A 77 -10.79 21.95 -4.21
N GLY A 78 -12.11 22.16 -4.09
CA GLY A 78 -12.98 21.28 -3.30
C GLY A 78 -13.11 19.88 -3.90
N GLU A 79 -13.17 19.78 -5.23
CA GLU A 79 -13.16 18.49 -5.92
C GLU A 79 -11.81 17.81 -5.79
N CYS A 80 -10.68 18.51 -5.98
CA CYS A 80 -9.35 17.93 -5.74
C CYS A 80 -9.21 17.36 -4.32
N THR A 81 -9.71 18.08 -3.31
CA THR A 81 -9.71 17.59 -1.92
C THR A 81 -10.52 16.30 -1.78
N ARG A 82 -11.68 16.21 -2.42
CA ARG A 82 -12.53 15.01 -2.40
C ARG A 82 -11.85 13.83 -3.07
N GLU A 83 -11.34 14.00 -4.29
CA GLU A 83 -10.68 12.93 -5.05
C GLU A 83 -9.40 12.45 -4.31
N PHE A 84 -8.60 13.38 -3.78
CA PHE A 84 -7.43 13.05 -2.96
C PHE A 84 -7.82 12.25 -1.72
N THR A 85 -8.88 12.66 -1.02
CA THR A 85 -9.39 11.94 0.16
C THR A 85 -9.84 10.52 -0.21
N GLN A 86 -10.55 10.36 -1.33
CA GLN A 86 -10.98 9.06 -1.82
C GLN A 86 -9.80 8.15 -2.16
N LEU A 87 -8.79 8.68 -2.86
CA LEU A 87 -7.58 7.95 -3.18
C LEU A 87 -6.84 7.52 -1.90
N PHE A 88 -6.62 8.45 -0.97
CA PHE A 88 -5.87 8.17 0.26
C PHE A 88 -6.55 7.14 1.16
N VAL A 89 -7.88 7.23 1.32
CA VAL A 89 -8.68 6.23 2.03
C VAL A 89 -8.63 4.89 1.30
N SER A 90 -8.69 4.90 -0.05
CA SER A 90 -8.60 3.69 -0.84
C SER A 90 -7.25 3.00 -0.70
N SER A 91 -6.13 3.76 -0.78
CA SER A 91 -4.77 3.25 -0.53
C SER A 91 -4.67 2.62 0.86
N SER A 92 -5.23 3.28 1.88
CA SER A 92 -5.23 2.76 3.25
C SER A 92 -5.93 1.41 3.36
N ILE A 93 -7.07 1.23 2.69
CA ILE A 93 -7.80 -0.05 2.66
C ILE A 93 -6.99 -1.13 1.95
N THR A 94 -6.34 -0.80 0.84
CA THR A 94 -5.45 -1.73 0.12
C THR A 94 -4.32 -2.20 1.02
N VAL A 95 -3.64 -1.28 1.72
CA VAL A 95 -2.55 -1.58 2.68
C VAL A 95 -3.06 -2.45 3.84
N LEU A 96 -4.17 -2.08 4.47
CA LEU A 96 -4.81 -2.85 5.54
C LEU A 96 -5.07 -4.30 5.11
N SER A 97 -5.63 -4.49 3.91
CA SER A 97 -5.94 -5.81 3.37
C SER A 97 -4.69 -6.64 3.09
N ALA A 98 -3.63 -6.02 2.55
CA ALA A 98 -2.36 -6.68 2.27
C ALA A 98 -1.64 -7.10 3.56
N GLU A 99 -1.57 -6.23 4.56
CA GLU A 99 -0.97 -6.54 5.86
C GLU A 99 -1.74 -7.64 6.60
N ALA A 100 -3.08 -7.61 6.55
CA ALA A 100 -3.90 -8.67 7.11
C ALA A 100 -3.60 -10.04 6.46
N ILE A 101 -3.41 -10.08 5.13
CA ILE A 101 -2.98 -11.32 4.44
C ILE A 101 -1.63 -11.79 4.97
N LEU A 102 -0.64 -10.89 5.10
CA LEU A 102 0.68 -11.25 5.63
C LEU A 102 0.60 -11.83 7.03
N TYR A 103 -0.19 -11.22 7.92
CA TYR A 103 -0.33 -11.69 9.29
C TYR A 103 -1.01 -13.06 9.34
N MET A 104 -2.00 -13.29 8.47
CA MET A 104 -2.60 -14.62 8.32
C MET A 104 -1.59 -15.66 7.82
N ARG A 105 -0.66 -15.29 6.93
CA ARG A 105 0.43 -16.19 6.50
C ARG A 105 1.36 -16.56 7.66
N VAL A 106 1.79 -15.57 8.45
CA VAL A 106 2.63 -15.79 9.63
C VAL A 106 1.90 -16.64 10.67
N TYR A 107 0.61 -16.41 10.87
CA TYR A 107 -0.23 -17.22 11.76
C TYR A 107 -0.29 -18.68 11.32
N ALA A 108 -0.56 -18.94 10.03
CA ALA A 108 -0.61 -20.29 9.49
C ALA A 108 0.74 -21.02 9.69
N LEU A 109 1.86 -20.36 9.38
CA LEU A 109 3.21 -20.91 9.57
C LEU A 109 3.58 -21.12 11.04
N SER A 110 3.01 -20.36 11.96
CA SER A 110 3.26 -20.56 13.40
C SER A 110 2.69 -21.86 13.96
N GLY A 111 1.92 -22.61 13.16
CA GLY A 111 1.15 -23.76 13.63
C GLY A 111 -0.09 -23.32 14.41
N MET A 112 -0.71 -22.23 13.98
CA MET A 112 -1.94 -21.67 14.57
C MET A 112 -1.81 -21.27 16.06
N ASN A 113 -0.65 -20.74 16.46
CA ASN A 113 -0.41 -20.32 17.85
C ASN A 113 -1.26 -19.09 18.22
N LYS A 114 -2.26 -19.28 19.08
CA LYS A 114 -3.18 -18.20 19.53
C LYS A 114 -2.48 -17.03 20.21
N ARG A 115 -1.34 -17.27 20.89
CA ARG A 115 -0.55 -16.19 21.51
C ARG A 115 0.07 -15.27 20.47
N LEU A 116 0.53 -15.85 19.35
CA LEU A 116 1.09 -15.07 18.26
C LEU A 116 0.02 -14.25 17.55
N VAL A 117 -1.20 -14.80 17.37
CA VAL A 117 -2.32 -14.01 16.81
C VAL A 117 -2.68 -12.85 17.71
N ALA A 118 -2.74 -13.06 19.03
CA ALA A 118 -3.03 -11.98 19.95
C ALA A 118 -1.96 -10.88 19.85
N TYR A 119 -0.68 -11.26 19.80
CA TYR A 119 0.42 -10.31 19.59
C TYR A 119 0.31 -9.55 18.25
N LEU A 120 0.16 -10.27 17.13
CA LEU A 120 0.04 -9.68 15.79
C LEU A 120 -1.20 -8.81 15.66
N GLY A 121 -2.32 -9.22 16.26
CA GLY A 121 -3.58 -8.47 16.27
C GLY A 121 -3.48 -7.18 17.08
N ILE A 122 -2.83 -7.21 18.25
CA ILE A 122 -2.57 -6.00 19.05
C ILE A 122 -1.64 -5.06 18.27
N GLN A 123 -0.56 -5.58 17.69
CA GLN A 123 0.34 -4.81 16.84
C GLN A 123 -0.40 -4.16 15.67
N TYR A 124 -1.23 -4.93 14.95
CA TYR A 124 -2.09 -4.44 13.85
C TYR A 124 -2.96 -3.26 14.29
N LEU A 125 -3.70 -3.43 15.40
CA LEU A 125 -4.62 -2.40 15.88
C LEU A 125 -3.90 -1.12 16.31
N ILE A 126 -2.74 -1.24 16.97
CA ILE A 126 -1.94 -0.08 17.38
C ILE A 126 -1.41 0.66 16.17
N LEU A 127 -0.85 -0.06 15.19
CA LEU A 127 -0.30 0.50 13.95
C LEU A 127 -1.35 1.26 13.17
N HIS A 128 -2.48 0.63 12.90
CA HIS A 128 -3.53 1.26 12.11
C HIS A 128 -4.28 2.33 12.88
N GLY A 129 -4.45 2.19 14.20
CA GLY A 129 -4.99 3.27 15.03
C GLY A 129 -4.13 4.52 14.96
N PHE A 130 -2.81 4.37 15.06
CA PHE A 130 -1.85 5.46 14.92
C PHE A 130 -1.86 6.04 13.49
N ALA A 131 -1.79 5.18 12.48
CA ALA A 131 -1.82 5.58 11.07
C ALA A 131 -3.10 6.36 10.73
N LEU A 132 -4.27 5.94 11.22
CA LEU A 132 -5.54 6.64 11.02
C LEU A 132 -5.54 8.04 11.65
N GLY A 133 -5.00 8.19 12.86
CA GLY A 133 -4.89 9.48 13.53
C GLY A 133 -4.03 10.48 12.75
N PHE A 134 -2.83 10.05 12.32
CA PHE A 134 -1.93 10.88 11.53
C PHE A 134 -2.43 11.12 10.10
N THR A 135 -3.09 10.12 9.49
CA THR A 135 -3.78 10.26 8.20
C THR A 135 -4.85 11.34 8.25
N THR A 136 -5.66 11.34 9.31
CA THR A 136 -6.69 12.37 9.49
C THR A 136 -6.07 13.76 9.60
N LYS A 137 -4.94 13.88 10.31
CA LYS A 137 -4.17 15.13 10.39
C LYS A 137 -3.68 15.59 9.01
N ILE A 138 -3.12 14.67 8.20
CA ILE A 138 -2.66 14.94 6.83
C ILE A 138 -3.82 15.44 5.98
N LEU A 139 -4.96 14.73 5.97
CA LEU A 139 -6.14 15.06 5.19
C LEU A 139 -6.76 16.41 5.56
N VAL A 140 -6.72 16.81 6.83
CA VAL A 140 -7.20 18.13 7.27
C VAL A 140 -6.19 19.23 6.94
N SER A 141 -4.89 18.91 6.93
CA SER A 141 -3.81 19.85 6.63
C SER A 141 -3.68 20.16 5.15
N VAL A 142 -4.09 19.25 4.25
CA VAL A 142 -3.89 19.42 2.81
C VAL A 142 -4.66 20.63 2.28
N ARG A 143 -3.97 21.46 1.50
CA ARG A 143 -4.57 22.62 0.83
C ARG A 143 -4.31 22.54 -0.66
N PHE A 144 -5.38 22.59 -1.45
CA PHE A 144 -5.34 22.73 -2.91
C PHE A 144 -5.65 24.18 -3.26
N GLY A 145 -4.88 24.77 -4.18
CA GLY A 145 -5.19 26.10 -4.69
C GLY A 145 -5.69 26.07 -6.12
N SER A 146 -6.28 27.18 -6.52
CA SER A 146 -6.82 27.38 -7.85
C SER A 146 -5.66 27.67 -8.82
N SER A 147 -5.43 26.79 -9.79
CA SER A 147 -4.54 27.11 -10.92
C SER A 147 -5.31 27.94 -11.96
N PRO A 148 -4.75 29.05 -12.47
CA PRO A 148 -5.34 29.78 -13.59
C PRO A 148 -5.30 28.99 -14.92
N ILE A 149 -4.63 27.82 -14.95
CA ILE A 149 -4.50 26.95 -16.10
C ILE A 149 -5.49 25.78 -15.94
N SER A 150 -6.50 25.71 -16.81
CA SER A 150 -7.57 24.71 -16.76
C SER A 150 -7.12 23.26 -16.97
N ASN A 151 -5.93 23.04 -17.56
CA ASN A 151 -5.44 21.72 -17.95
C ASN A 151 -4.44 21.11 -16.95
N LEU A 152 -4.34 21.67 -15.74
CA LEU A 152 -3.44 21.17 -14.72
C LEU A 152 -4.13 20.09 -13.87
N PRO A 153 -3.46 18.97 -13.55
CA PRO A 153 -3.96 18.00 -12.56
C PRO A 153 -3.99 18.62 -11.16
N CYS A 154 -4.64 17.94 -10.22
CA CYS A 154 -4.68 18.35 -8.82
C CYS A 154 -3.27 18.28 -8.21
N ILE A 155 -2.73 19.43 -7.79
CA ILE A 155 -1.43 19.53 -7.12
C ILE A 155 -1.65 20.15 -5.74
N PRO A 156 -1.29 19.46 -4.64
CA PRO A 156 -1.40 20.02 -3.30
C PRO A 156 -0.33 21.11 -3.09
N ILE A 157 -0.73 22.23 -2.47
CA ILE A 157 0.14 23.39 -2.20
C ILE A 157 0.83 23.27 -0.84
N TYR A 158 0.17 22.61 0.11
CA TYR A 158 0.68 22.41 1.46
C TYR A 158 0.25 21.04 1.99
N THR A 159 1.15 20.35 2.68
CA THR A 159 0.86 19.13 3.42
C THR A 159 1.81 19.00 4.60
N ASP A 160 1.34 18.47 5.73
CA ASP A 160 2.21 18.18 6.88
C ASP A 160 3.06 16.93 6.62
N HIS A 161 4.27 17.14 6.10
CA HIS A 161 5.21 16.06 5.77
C HIS A 161 5.73 15.30 6.99
N SER A 162 5.77 15.95 8.16
CA SER A 162 6.28 15.32 9.39
C SER A 162 5.39 14.15 9.83
N ALA A 163 4.08 14.28 9.65
CA ALA A 163 3.11 13.24 9.96
C ALA A 163 3.31 12.01 9.07
N ALA A 164 3.56 12.22 7.78
CA ALA A 164 3.73 11.15 6.82
C ALA A 164 5.05 10.39 7.03
N GLU A 165 6.15 11.11 7.27
CA GLU A 165 7.45 10.50 7.57
C GLU A 165 7.37 9.58 8.80
N ILE A 166 6.64 10.00 9.85
CA ILE A 166 6.44 9.19 11.06
C ILE A 166 5.62 7.93 10.74
N VAL A 167 4.52 8.05 9.99
CA VAL A 167 3.67 6.91 9.62
C VAL A 167 4.47 5.90 8.78
N LEU A 168 5.17 6.36 7.75
CA LEU A 168 5.99 5.50 6.89
C LEU A 168 7.09 4.78 7.67
N SER A 169 7.78 5.49 8.57
CA SER A 169 8.82 4.91 9.43
C SER A 169 8.27 3.82 10.34
N PHE A 170 7.10 4.05 10.94
CA PHE A 170 6.46 3.09 11.82
C PHE A 170 5.95 1.85 11.07
N SER A 171 5.38 2.04 9.87
CA SER A 171 4.99 0.94 8.96
C SER A 171 6.19 0.10 8.52
N LEU A 172 7.32 0.73 8.18
CA LEU A 172 8.56 0.02 7.86
C LEU A 172 9.05 -0.82 9.04
N ALA A 173 9.10 -0.24 10.24
CA ALA A 173 9.52 -0.95 11.44
C ALA A 173 8.65 -2.19 11.72
N SER A 174 7.33 -2.06 11.56
CA SER A 174 6.41 -3.19 11.69
C SER A 174 6.64 -4.28 10.64
N THR A 175 6.86 -3.88 9.39
CA THR A 175 7.11 -4.80 8.27
C THR A 175 8.39 -5.61 8.53
N ILE A 176 9.46 -4.94 8.98
CA ILE A 176 10.72 -5.59 9.36
C ILE A 176 10.53 -6.53 10.55
N ALA A 177 9.79 -6.11 11.58
CA ALA A 177 9.51 -6.95 12.74
C ALA A 177 8.73 -8.22 12.35
N THR A 178 7.72 -8.08 11.51
CA THR A 178 6.92 -9.21 11.00
C THR A 178 7.77 -10.16 10.16
N MET A 179 8.62 -9.63 9.28
CA MET A 179 9.59 -10.41 8.51
C MET A 179 10.54 -11.18 9.45
N ALA A 180 11.08 -10.52 10.47
CA ALA A 180 11.98 -11.15 11.44
C ALA A 180 11.28 -12.29 12.21
N ILE A 181 10.02 -12.11 12.62
CA ILE A 181 9.20 -13.15 13.25
C ILE A 181 8.99 -14.33 12.29
N MET A 182 8.66 -14.05 11.02
CA MET A 182 8.47 -15.10 10.00
C MET A 182 9.75 -15.91 9.78
N VAL A 183 10.90 -15.23 9.64
CA VAL A 183 12.22 -15.88 9.49
C VAL A 183 12.57 -16.70 10.73
N TYR A 184 12.29 -16.18 11.92
CA TYR A 184 12.52 -16.90 13.18
C TYR A 184 11.68 -18.18 13.27
N ILE A 185 10.37 -18.09 12.99
CA ILE A 185 9.47 -19.24 12.98
C ILE A 185 9.92 -20.27 11.95
N ALA A 186 10.28 -19.82 10.75
CA ALA A 186 10.73 -20.71 9.68
C ALA A 186 11.99 -21.48 10.07
N ARG A 187 13.01 -20.79 10.58
CA ARG A 187 14.25 -21.43 11.03
C ARG A 187 14.04 -22.39 12.19
N ARG A 188 13.13 -22.08 13.12
CA ARG A 188 12.89 -22.90 14.31
C ARG A 188 12.02 -24.12 14.03
N ARG A 189 11.00 -23.99 13.17
CA ARG A 189 9.96 -25.01 12.96
C ARG A 189 10.13 -25.81 11.68
N TYR A 190 10.74 -25.22 10.65
CA TYR A 190 10.86 -25.81 9.31
C TYR A 190 12.34 -25.87 8.88
N ARG A 191 13.23 -26.23 9.82
CA ARG A 191 14.68 -26.32 9.57
C ARG A 191 15.00 -27.32 8.46
N ASP A 192 14.23 -28.40 8.42
CA ASP A 192 14.26 -29.41 7.38
C ASP A 192 12.97 -29.24 6.55
N PHE A 193 13.04 -28.46 5.47
CA PHE A 193 11.89 -28.18 4.59
C PHE A 193 11.48 -29.45 3.83
N GLU A 194 10.84 -30.41 4.51
CA GLU A 194 10.42 -31.68 3.89
C GLU A 194 9.31 -31.52 2.85
N SER A 195 8.57 -30.40 2.89
CA SER A 195 7.51 -30.08 1.93
C SER A 195 7.93 -28.94 0.99
N SER A 196 7.91 -29.22 -0.31
CA SER A 196 8.13 -28.23 -1.38
C SER A 196 7.17 -27.05 -1.31
N LEU A 197 5.93 -27.27 -0.84
CA LEU A 197 4.91 -26.23 -0.72
C LEU A 197 5.25 -25.22 0.39
N ILE A 198 5.76 -25.69 1.53
CA ILE A 198 6.16 -24.83 2.65
C ILE A 198 7.39 -24.01 2.26
N SER A 199 8.36 -24.62 1.58
CA SER A 199 9.55 -23.94 1.07
C SER A 199 9.20 -22.83 0.07
N LEU A 200 8.31 -23.12 -0.88
CA LEU A 200 7.84 -22.15 -1.87
C LEU A 200 7.11 -20.97 -1.18
N PHE A 201 6.15 -21.29 -0.30
CA PHE A 201 5.38 -20.27 0.42
C PHE A 201 6.25 -19.36 1.29
N TYR A 202 7.30 -19.92 1.90
CA TYR A 202 8.26 -19.16 2.69
C TYR A 202 9.14 -18.25 1.83
N ARG A 203 9.68 -18.79 0.72
CA ARG A 203 10.53 -18.03 -0.20
C ARG A 203 9.77 -16.85 -0.80
N ASP A 204 8.57 -17.09 -1.29
CA ASP A 204 7.73 -16.07 -1.91
C ASP A 204 7.27 -15.05 -0.87
N GLY A 205 6.99 -15.50 0.36
CA GLY A 205 6.70 -14.62 1.49
C GLY A 205 7.85 -13.68 1.83
N ILE A 206 9.09 -14.17 1.93
CA ILE A 206 10.26 -13.32 2.19
C ILE A 206 10.51 -12.34 1.06
N LEU A 207 10.48 -12.80 -0.19
CA LEU A 207 10.67 -11.91 -1.34
C LEU A 207 9.67 -10.75 -1.30
N TYR A 208 8.43 -11.05 -0.95
CA TYR A 208 7.40 -10.02 -0.77
C TYR A 208 7.74 -9.04 0.37
N PHE A 209 8.16 -9.53 1.55
CA PHE A 209 8.59 -8.64 2.65
C PHE A 209 9.79 -7.78 2.29
N ILE A 210 10.75 -8.31 1.53
CA ILE A 210 11.91 -7.56 1.03
C ILE A 210 11.43 -6.46 0.08
N CYS A 211 10.61 -6.79 -0.92
CA CYS A 211 10.05 -5.81 -1.85
C CYS A 211 9.30 -4.69 -1.12
N LEU A 212 8.43 -5.03 -0.16
CA LEU A 212 7.72 -4.03 0.64
C LEU A 212 8.67 -3.16 1.46
N SER A 213 9.68 -3.76 2.10
CA SER A 213 10.65 -3.01 2.89
C SER A 213 11.47 -2.07 2.00
N THR A 214 11.88 -2.51 0.81
CA THR A 214 12.59 -1.68 -0.16
C THR A 214 11.73 -0.52 -0.65
N LEU A 215 10.46 -0.77 -0.98
CA LEU A 215 9.52 0.28 -1.39
C LEU A 215 9.29 1.29 -0.26
N ALA A 216 9.07 0.83 0.97
CA ALA A 216 8.91 1.71 2.12
C ALA A 216 10.17 2.54 2.40
N CYS A 217 11.36 1.93 2.32
CA CYS A 217 12.63 2.66 2.42
C CYS A 217 12.77 3.72 1.32
N ALA A 218 12.43 3.38 0.07
CA ALA A 218 12.46 4.33 -1.04
C ALA A 218 11.52 5.51 -0.78
N ASN A 219 10.30 5.25 -0.28
CA ASN A 219 9.35 6.31 0.07
C ASN A 219 9.86 7.23 1.18
N ILE A 220 10.49 6.67 2.23
CA ILE A 220 11.09 7.46 3.32
C ILE A 220 12.26 8.30 2.80
N VAL A 221 13.16 7.71 2.01
CA VAL A 221 14.30 8.42 1.41
C VAL A 221 13.82 9.55 0.52
N SER A 222 12.82 9.29 -0.32
CA SER A 222 12.20 10.32 -1.15
C SER A 222 11.55 11.41 -0.30
N ALA A 223 10.84 11.08 0.78
CA ALA A 223 10.23 12.08 1.66
C ALA A 223 11.27 13.01 2.32
N HIS A 224 12.45 12.47 2.66
CA HIS A 224 13.56 13.23 3.23
C HIS A 224 14.32 14.07 2.20
N LEU A 225 14.58 13.52 1.00
CA LEU A 225 15.39 14.17 -0.04
C LEU A 225 14.59 15.09 -0.96
N ALA A 226 13.26 14.93 -1.04
CA ALA A 226 12.44 15.74 -1.92
C ALA A 226 12.48 17.22 -1.48
N PRO A 227 12.78 18.15 -2.40
CA PRO A 227 12.64 19.58 -2.14
C PRO A 227 11.21 19.92 -1.73
N THR A 228 11.02 20.95 -0.89
CA THR A 228 9.72 21.38 -0.33
C THR A 228 8.57 21.45 -1.35
N PRO A 229 8.75 21.91 -2.60
CA PRO A 229 7.68 21.92 -3.60
C PRO A 229 7.39 20.56 -4.26
N TYR A 230 8.00 19.45 -3.84
CA TYR A 230 7.85 18.12 -4.47
C TYR A 230 7.61 16.99 -3.47
N LYS A 231 7.57 17.28 -2.16
CA LYS A 231 7.33 16.30 -1.09
C LYS A 231 5.93 15.67 -1.10
N PHE A 232 5.03 16.09 -1.98
CA PHE A 232 3.69 15.52 -2.09
C PHE A 232 3.63 14.24 -2.92
N ILE A 233 4.58 14.02 -3.83
CA ILE A 233 4.65 12.80 -4.66
C ILE A 233 4.97 11.58 -3.80
N THR A 234 5.60 11.78 -2.64
CA THR A 234 6.05 10.71 -1.74
C THR A 234 4.96 10.23 -0.77
N LEU A 235 3.74 10.77 -0.89
CA LEU A 235 2.60 10.43 -0.05
C LEU A 235 1.64 9.43 -0.72
N GLU A 236 1.88 9.10 -1.98
CA GLU A 236 1.14 8.09 -2.75
C GLU A 236 1.76 6.70 -2.67
#